data_AF-A0A2E8EHR4-F1
#
_entry.id   AF-A0A2E8EHR4-F1
#
_cell.length_a   1.000
_cell.length_b   1.000
_cell.length_c   1.000
_cell.angle_alpha   90.00
_cell.angle_beta   90.00
_cell.angle_gamma   90.00
#
_symmetry.space_group_name_H-M   'P 1'
#
loop_
_entity.id
_entity.type
_entity.pdbx_description
1 polymer ?
#
loop_
_entity_poly.entity_id
_entity_poly.type
_entity_poly.pdbx_seq_one_letter_code
_entity_poly.pdbx_strand_id
1 'polypeptide(L)'
;MKTDILIIGGGLVGLSIAFHLARFSTKKILVIDRTKLNYGSSTRNASHFRVHFGAPENTRFAIEAVKRLNALPSLTGWNPIAARDGYVWLIYHEEQ
;
A
#
# COMPACT_ATOMS: atom_id res chain seq x y z
N MET A 1 3.54 25.30 14.10
CA MET A 1 2.87 24.12 14.70
C MET A 1 3.94 23.06 14.96
N LYS A 2 4.12 22.57 16.21
CA LYS A 2 5.14 21.55 16.55
C LYS A 2 4.59 20.13 16.29
N THR A 3 5.39 19.23 15.73
CA THR A 3 5.08 17.81 15.46
C THR A 3 6.28 16.93 15.84
N ASP A 4 6.06 15.67 16.19
CA ASP A 4 7.14 14.71 16.48
C ASP A 4 7.62 14.01 15.20
N ILE A 5 6.68 13.68 14.32
CA ILE A 5 6.93 13.02 13.04
C ILE A 5 6.28 13.85 11.93
N LEU A 6 7.06 14.14 10.89
CA LEU A 6 6.59 14.78 9.66
C LEU A 6 6.68 13.76 8.51
N ILE A 7 5.56 13.53 7.84
CA ILE A 7 5.47 12.69 6.64
C ILE A 7 5.22 13.61 5.45
N ILE A 8 6.12 13.58 4.47
CA ILE A 8 6.03 14.36 3.24
C ILE A 8 5.49 13.45 2.14
N GLY A 9 4.26 13.73 1.68
CA GLY A 9 3.52 12.96 0.69
C GLY A 9 2.27 12.32 1.28
N GLY A 10 1.10 12.80 0.86
CA GLY A 10 -0.22 12.33 1.26
C GLY A 10 -0.82 11.28 0.33
N GLY A 11 0.02 10.51 -0.36
CA GLY A 11 -0.40 9.32 -1.12
C GLY A 11 -0.58 8.09 -0.22
N LEU A 12 -0.95 6.95 -0.82
CA LEU A 12 -1.26 5.71 -0.11
C LEU A 12 -0.14 5.26 0.84
N VAL A 13 1.13 5.37 0.43
CA VAL A 13 2.28 5.00 1.25
C VAL A 13 2.39 5.90 2.49
N GLY A 14 2.32 7.23 2.31
CA GLY A 14 2.41 8.18 3.42
C GLY A 14 1.25 8.04 4.41
N LEU A 15 0.03 7.84 3.89
CA LEU A 15 -1.14 7.58 4.72
C LEU A 15 -1.04 6.23 5.47
N SER A 16 -0.52 5.19 4.83
CA SER A 16 -0.28 3.89 5.48
C SER A 16 0.72 4.00 6.63
N ILE A 17 1.82 4.72 6.41
CA ILE A 17 2.81 5.01 7.45
C ILE A 17 2.16 5.77 8.61
N ALA A 18 1.41 6.83 8.32
CA ALA A 18 0.71 7.62 9.34
C ALA A 18 -0.27 6.77 10.16
N PHE A 19 -1.07 5.93 9.48
CA PHE A 19 -2.03 5.02 10.12
C PHE A 19 -1.34 4.05 11.08
N HIS A 20 -0.27 3.39 10.64
CA HIS A 20 0.44 2.43 11.50
C HIS A 20 1.17 3.14 12.65
N LEU A 21 1.82 4.28 12.41
CA LEU A 21 2.46 5.04 13.49
C LEU A 21 1.45 5.55 14.53
N ALA A 22 0.27 6.00 14.10
CA ALA A 22 -0.78 6.47 15.00
C ALA A 22 -1.34 5.32 15.87
N ARG A 23 -1.33 4.09 15.38
CA ARG A 23 -1.78 2.90 16.13
C ARG A 23 -0.76 2.38 17.14
N PHE A 24 0.53 2.61 16.91
CA PHE A 24 1.61 2.03 17.71
C PHE A 24 2.38 3.07 18.54
N SER A 25 2.01 4.35 18.48
CA SER A 25 2.70 5.41 19.20
C SER A 25 1.75 6.50 19.71
N THR A 26 2.21 7.26 20.69
CA THR A 26 1.54 8.46 21.23
C THR A 26 2.07 9.75 20.60
N LYS A 27 2.81 9.64 19.48
CA LYS A 27 3.50 10.76 18.83
C LYS A 27 2.52 11.63 18.04
N LYS A 28 2.77 12.94 18.03
CA LYS A 28 2.07 13.86 17.14
C LYS A 28 2.62 13.71 15.72
N ILE A 29 1.77 13.22 14.82
CA ILE A 29 2.11 12.93 13.43
C ILE A 29 1.45 13.99 12.53
N LEU A 30 2.24 14.59 11.64
CA LEU A 30 1.75 15.53 10.63
C LEU A 30 2.06 14.96 9.24
N VAL A 31 1.02 14.80 8.42
CA VAL A 31 1.15 14.48 7.00
C VAL A 31 0.96 15.76 6.21
N ILE A 32 1.90 16.07 5.32
CA ILE A 32 1.77 17.18 4.37
C ILE A 32 1.81 16.63 2.94
N ASP A 33 1.03 17.25 2.06
CA ASP A 33 1.10 16.99 0.63
C ASP A 33 1.29 18.34 -0.09
N ARG A 34 1.94 18.31 -1.27
CA ARG A 34 2.09 19.51 -2.09
C ARG A 34 0.74 20.04 -2.59
N THR A 35 -0.24 19.15 -2.76
CA THR A 35 -1.54 19.46 -3.37
C THR A 35 -2.68 18.91 -2.51
N LYS A 36 -3.49 17.98 -3.04
CA LYS A 36 -4.56 17.28 -2.32
C LYS A 36 -4.05 15.90 -1.91
N LEU A 37 -4.55 15.38 -0.79
CA LEU A 37 -4.33 13.98 -0.43
C LEU A 37 -4.71 13.06 -1.58
N ASN A 38 -3.93 12.00 -1.79
CA ASN A 38 -4.12 11.02 -2.85
C ASN A 38 -4.12 11.59 -4.29
N TYR A 39 -3.58 12.79 -4.52
CA TYR A 39 -3.48 13.36 -5.87
C TYR A 39 -2.38 12.74 -6.74
N GLY A 40 -1.54 11.85 -6.21
CA GLY A 40 -0.43 11.20 -6.94
C GLY A 40 -0.83 9.95 -7.74
N SER A 41 0.13 9.02 -7.85
CA SER A 41 -0.05 7.71 -8.50
C SER A 41 -1.05 6.78 -7.78
N SER A 42 -1.28 7.02 -6.49
CA SER A 42 -2.18 6.20 -5.66
C SER A 42 -3.65 6.19 -6.14
N THR A 43 -4.11 7.19 -6.88
CA THR A 43 -5.46 7.24 -7.48
C THR A 43 -5.45 6.98 -8.99
N ARG A 44 -4.28 6.74 -9.58
CA ARG A 44 -4.08 6.55 -11.02
C ARG A 44 -3.43 5.21 -11.36
N ASN A 45 -3.44 4.26 -10.42
CA ASN A 45 -2.96 2.92 -10.66
C ASN A 45 -4.10 2.03 -11.16
N ALA A 46 -3.74 0.91 -11.81
CA ALA A 46 -4.71 -0.07 -12.32
C ALA A 46 -5.36 -0.93 -11.22
N SER A 47 -5.11 -0.65 -9.94
CA SER A 47 -5.65 -1.40 -8.79
C SER A 47 -5.30 -2.89 -8.75
N HIS A 48 -4.25 -3.30 -9.45
CA HIS A 48 -3.77 -4.69 -9.46
C HIS A 48 -2.70 -4.93 -8.40
N PHE A 49 -2.76 -6.12 -7.79
CA PHE A 49 -1.71 -6.65 -6.94
C PHE A 49 -1.45 -8.13 -7.30
N ARG A 50 -0.19 -8.53 -7.25
CA ARG A 50 0.27 -9.90 -7.57
C ARG A 50 1.35 -10.32 -6.60
N VAL A 51 1.65 -11.62 -6.58
CA VAL A 51 2.72 -12.19 -5.74
C VAL A 51 3.90 -12.74 -6.54
N HIS A 52 3.76 -12.87 -7.86
CA HIS A 52 4.81 -13.41 -8.73
C HIS A 52 5.88 -12.34 -8.97
N PHE A 53 7.07 -12.48 -8.40
CA PHE A 53 8.22 -11.62 -8.67
C PHE A 53 9.46 -12.48 -8.89
N GLY A 54 10.41 -12.00 -9.70
CA GLY A 54 11.65 -12.74 -9.98
C GLY A 54 12.55 -12.91 -8.74
N ALA A 55 12.58 -11.92 -7.85
CA ALA A 55 13.31 -12.02 -6.59
C ALA A 55 12.45 -12.68 -5.50
N PRO A 56 12.97 -13.71 -4.80
CA PRO A 56 12.25 -14.38 -3.71
C PRO A 56 11.82 -13.42 -2.58
N GLU A 57 12.61 -12.38 -2.30
CA GLU A 57 12.36 -11.37 -1.28
C GLU A 57 11.09 -10.57 -1.62
N ASN A 58 10.96 -10.18 -2.88
CA ASN A 58 9.79 -9.44 -3.38
C ASN A 58 8.54 -10.31 -3.37
N THR A 59 8.67 -11.59 -3.71
CA THR A 59 7.57 -12.56 -3.63
C THR A 59 7.10 -12.72 -2.19
N ARG A 60 8.02 -12.91 -1.22
CA ARG A 60 7.67 -12.99 0.21
C ARG A 60 7.01 -11.70 0.70
N PHE A 61 7.56 -10.54 0.34
CA PHE A 61 6.98 -9.24 0.67
C PHE A 61 5.56 -9.09 0.11
N ALA A 62 5.34 -9.45 -1.16
CA ALA A 62 4.05 -9.33 -1.80
C ALA A 62 3.00 -10.27 -1.20
N ILE A 63 3.37 -11.50 -0.84
CA ILE A 63 2.49 -12.43 -0.13
C ILE A 63 1.99 -11.82 1.18
N GLU A 64 2.90 -11.23 1.96
CA GLU A 64 2.55 -10.56 3.21
C GLU A 64 1.71 -9.29 2.98
N ALA A 65 2.05 -8.49 1.96
CA ALA A 65 1.27 -7.30 1.60
C ALA A 65 -0.18 -7.65 1.25
N VAL A 66 -0.42 -8.74 0.52
CA VAL A 66 -1.77 -9.21 0.19
C VAL A 66 -2.54 -9.65 1.44
N LYS A 67 -1.89 -10.32 2.39
CA LYS A 67 -2.54 -10.65 3.68
C LYS A 67 -2.99 -9.39 4.41
N ARG A 68 -2.14 -8.37 4.47
CA ARG A 68 -2.45 -7.08 5.12
C ARG A 68 -3.56 -6.32 4.40
N LEU A 69 -3.56 -6.32 3.06
CA LEU A 69 -4.64 -5.72 2.27
C LEU A 69 -6.00 -6.37 2.59
N ASN A 70 -6.04 -7.71 2.66
CA ASN A 70 -7.28 -8.44 3.00
C ASN A 70 -7.73 -8.22 4.46
N ALA A 71 -6.80 -7.92 5.36
CA ALA A 71 -7.12 -7.57 6.75
C ALA A 71 -7.53 -6.09 6.91
N LEU A 72 -7.30 -5.23 5.91
CA LEU A 72 -7.60 -3.80 6.02
C LEU A 72 -9.06 -3.48 6.41
N PRO A 73 -10.09 -4.17 5.87
CA PRO A 73 -11.48 -3.92 6.26
C PRO A 73 -11.74 -4.08 7.76
N SER A 74 -11.17 -5.09 8.40
CA SER A 74 -11.35 -5.29 9.84
C SER A 74 -10.59 -4.26 10.66
N LEU A 75 -9.52 -3.68 10.11
CA LEU A 75 -8.70 -2.67 10.77
C LEU A 75 -9.25 -1.25 10.65
N THR A 76 -10.01 -0.95 9.60
CA THR A 76 -10.48 0.42 9.28
C THR A 76 -12.00 0.55 9.24
N GLY A 77 -12.75 -0.55 9.21
CA GLY A 77 -14.19 -0.54 8.94
C GLY A 77 -14.55 -0.20 7.50
N TRP A 78 -13.57 -0.09 6.60
CA TRP A 78 -13.77 0.29 5.19
C TRP A 78 -13.43 -0.85 4.24
N ASN A 79 -14.37 -1.22 3.37
CA ASN A 79 -14.17 -2.26 2.36
C ASN A 79 -13.48 -1.68 1.11
N PRO A 80 -12.23 -2.09 0.78
CA PRO A 80 -11.53 -1.65 -0.42
C PRO A 80 -12.02 -2.31 -1.70
N ILE A 81 -12.97 -3.25 -1.63
CA ILE A 81 -13.45 -4.04 -2.77
C ILE A 81 -12.26 -4.79 -3.42
N ALA A 82 -11.36 -5.32 -2.57
CA ALA A 82 -10.22 -6.11 -3.03
C ALA A 82 -10.70 -7.50 -3.45
N ALA A 83 -10.43 -7.88 -4.70
CA ALA A 83 -10.74 -9.20 -5.26
C ALA A 83 -9.45 -10.00 -5.52
N ARG A 84 -9.53 -11.32 -5.44
CA ARG A 84 -8.43 -12.24 -5.72
C ARG A 84 -8.77 -13.14 -6.91
N ASP A 85 -8.77 -12.53 -8.09
CA ASP A 85 -9.16 -13.20 -9.33
C ASP A 85 -8.00 -13.98 -9.99
N GLY A 86 -6.84 -14.01 -9.33
CA GLY A 86 -5.62 -14.63 -9.84
C GLY A 86 -4.78 -13.68 -10.69
N TYR A 87 -3.63 -14.18 -11.14
CA TYR A 87 -2.74 -13.46 -12.04
C TYR A 87 -2.07 -14.48 -12.95
N VAL A 88 -2.14 -14.28 -14.27
CA VAL A 88 -1.57 -15.21 -15.26
C VAL A 88 -0.52 -14.47 -16.07
N TRP A 89 0.68 -15.06 -16.14
CA TRP A 89 1.69 -14.66 -17.10
C TRP A 89 1.57 -15.57 -18.33
N LEU A 90 1.46 -14.97 -19.50
CA LEU A 90 1.48 -15.68 -20.77
C LEU A 90 2.94 -15.67 -21.27
N ILE A 91 3.48 -16.84 -21.54
CA ILE A 91 4.84 -17.03 -22.03
C ILE A 91 4.71 -17.53 -23.47
N TYR A 92 5.35 -16.82 -24.40
CA TYR A 92 5.23 -17.10 -25.85
C TYR A 92 6.52 -17.63 -26.47
N HIS A 93 7.65 -17.52 -25.77
CA HIS A 93 8.97 -17.98 -26.20
C HIS A 93 9.72 -18.63 -25.03
N GLU A 94 10.60 -19.60 -25.30
CA GLU A 94 11.29 -20.39 -24.27
C GLU A 94 12.28 -19.58 -23.40
N GLU A 95 12.76 -18.43 -23.87
CA GLU A 95 13.79 -17.62 -23.19
C GLU A 95 13.24 -16.52 -22.25
N GLN A 96 11.99 -16.63 -21.80
CA GLN A 96 11.34 -15.63 -20.92
C GLN A 96 11.17 -16.08 -19.47
#